data_AF-A0A6P8CAP9-F1
#
_entry.id   AF-A0A6P8CAP9-F1
#
_cell.length_a   1.000
_cell.length_b   1.000
_cell.length_c   1.000
_cell.angle_alpha   90.00
_cell.angle_beta   90.00
_cell.angle_gamma   90.00
#
_symmetry.space_group_name_H-M   'P 1'
#
loop_
_entity.id
_entity.type
_entity.pdbx_description
1 polymer ?
#
loop_
_entity_poly.entity_id
_entity_poly.type
_entity_poly.pdbx_seq_one_letter_code
_entity_poly.pdbx_strand_id
1 'polypeptide(L)'
;MVDSILDRFPETIKDMDNQGKNAVLLAAENQRWGVYIILERRKVVHRSVFCQVDADGNSALHLASWYDENRCRGLPQPVRKIINEFQWYQDVKNSMPSNSFAVRNNAGQTAEEILMESHKELRKEAHKWLTTTCSAYSLIATLIATVGFASSSTFPGEYNDDRRPRLEGEVAFTVFSISSLIAFCTSMSATVFFITILTAQHELEDFGESLPWVLRFAWICLFASIASIVVCFSSGFYFNMGNINKLHCATYLIFAAMCLPVTLFAIIQFPVYFNVLFIPARGKKLPALH
;
A
#
# COMPACT_ATOMS: atom_id res chain seq x y z
N MET A 1 25.18 2.55 18.04
CA MET A 1 26.59 2.79 17.65
C MET A 1 26.78 4.18 17.06
N VAL A 2 26.19 4.52 15.90
CA VAL A 2 26.35 5.86 15.29
C VAL A 2 25.91 7.00 16.22
N ASP A 3 24.76 6.87 16.87
CA ASP A 3 24.25 7.88 17.81
C ASP A 3 25.24 8.18 18.95
N SER A 4 25.78 7.11 19.55
CA SER A 4 26.76 7.20 20.66
C SER A 4 28.08 7.84 20.25
N ILE A 5 28.50 7.68 18.99
CA ILE A 5 29.70 8.33 18.45
C ILE A 5 29.44 9.82 18.28
N LEU A 6 28.29 10.18 17.70
CA LEU A 6 27.91 11.58 17.49
C LEU A 6 27.63 12.34 18.80
N ASP A 7 27.24 11.65 19.87
CA ASP A 7 27.15 12.25 21.21
C ASP A 7 28.52 12.56 21.82
N ARG A 8 29.50 11.67 21.58
CA ARG A 8 30.84 11.83 22.15
C ARG A 8 31.73 12.75 21.32
N PHE A 9 31.54 12.76 20.00
CA PHE A 9 32.30 13.56 19.05
C PHE A 9 31.38 14.19 18.00
N PRO A 10 30.62 15.25 18.34
CA PRO A 10 29.62 15.83 17.44
C PRO A 10 30.19 16.34 16.10
N GLU A 11 31.43 16.81 16.10
CA GLU A 11 32.09 17.36 14.91
C GLU A 11 32.38 16.31 13.84
N THR A 12 32.43 15.03 14.19
CA THR A 12 32.68 13.92 13.23
C THR A 12 31.61 13.82 12.14
N ILE A 13 30.45 14.45 12.32
CA ILE A 13 29.42 14.56 11.28
C ILE A 13 29.91 15.33 10.04
N LYS A 14 30.92 16.20 10.20
CA LYS A 14 31.52 17.01 9.13
C LYS A 14 32.70 16.31 8.46
N ASP A 15 33.20 15.22 9.03
CA ASP A 15 34.31 14.48 8.45
C ASP A 15 33.90 13.95 7.08
N MET A 16 34.84 14.03 6.14
CA MET A 16 34.62 13.63 4.76
C MET A 16 35.52 12.46 4.42
N ASP A 17 35.02 11.57 3.58
CA ASP A 17 35.82 10.52 2.98
C ASP A 17 36.70 11.07 1.82
N ASN A 18 37.40 10.16 1.14
CA ASN A 18 38.25 10.49 0.00
C ASN A 18 37.47 10.95 -1.24
N GLN A 19 36.14 10.80 -1.27
CA GLN A 19 35.25 11.27 -2.33
C GLN A 19 34.56 12.60 -1.95
N GLY A 20 34.91 13.20 -0.81
CA GLY A 20 34.28 14.41 -0.30
C GLY A 20 32.89 14.17 0.28
N LYS A 21 32.50 12.92 0.54
CA LYS A 21 31.20 12.58 1.12
C LYS A 21 31.27 12.64 2.64
N ASN A 22 30.39 13.44 3.22
CA ASN A 22 30.15 13.44 4.65
C ASN A 22 29.18 12.31 5.07
N ALA A 23 28.93 12.19 6.37
CA ALA A 23 28.03 11.17 6.92
C ALA A 23 26.59 11.23 6.35
N VAL A 24 26.09 12.42 6.02
CA VAL A 24 24.75 12.61 5.42
C VAL A 24 24.71 12.09 3.99
N LEU A 25 25.73 12.42 3.18
CA LEU A 25 25.86 11.96 1.79
C LEU A 25 25.99 10.43 1.74
N LEU A 26 26.83 9.84 2.59
CA LEU A 26 26.98 8.39 2.69
C LEU A 26 25.68 7.69 3.13
N ALA A 27 24.96 8.28 4.08
CA ALA A 27 23.67 7.76 4.52
C ALA A 27 22.60 7.86 3.42
N ALA A 28 22.61 8.96 2.65
CA ALA A 28 21.73 9.20 1.50
C ALA A 28 21.93 8.15 0.38
N GLU A 29 23.20 7.95 -0.01
CA GLU A 29 23.61 7.00 -1.05
C GLU A 29 23.25 5.54 -0.67
N ASN A 30 23.49 5.15 0.58
CA ASN A 30 23.30 3.78 1.02
C ASN A 30 21.89 3.46 1.56
N GLN A 31 20.93 4.40 1.46
CA GLN A 31 19.56 4.24 1.98
C GLN A 31 19.50 3.75 3.44
N ARG A 32 20.39 4.28 4.28
CA ARG A 32 20.45 3.88 5.70
C ARG A 32 19.51 4.74 6.53
N TRP A 33 18.20 4.49 6.40
CA TRP A 33 17.11 5.18 7.10
C TRP A 33 17.40 5.48 8.58
N GLY A 34 17.78 4.46 9.36
CA GLY A 34 18.04 4.63 10.79
C GLY A 34 19.18 5.60 11.09
N VAL A 35 20.23 5.60 10.26
CA VAL A 35 21.35 6.52 10.37
C VAL A 35 20.92 7.93 9.95
N TYR A 36 20.19 8.04 8.85
CA TYR A 36 19.72 9.32 8.33
C TYR A 36 18.82 10.05 9.34
N ILE A 37 17.88 9.34 9.98
CA ILE A 37 17.01 9.89 11.03
C ILE A 37 17.82 10.42 12.22
N ILE A 38 18.92 9.76 12.60
CA ILE A 38 19.81 10.22 13.67
C ILE A 38 20.49 11.54 13.26
N LEU A 39 20.97 11.62 12.02
CA LEU A 39 21.61 12.82 11.48
C LEU A 39 20.63 13.99 11.38
N GLU A 40 19.41 13.72 10.91
CA GLU A 40 18.35 14.73 10.76
C GLU A 40 17.97 15.37 12.11
N ARG A 41 17.94 14.60 13.20
CA ARG A 41 17.71 15.14 14.56
C ARG A 41 18.74 16.19 14.98
N ARG A 42 19.94 16.15 14.39
CA ARG A 42 21.05 17.07 14.70
C ARG A 42 21.21 18.19 13.65
N LYS A 43 20.31 18.24 12.66
CA LYS A 43 20.31 19.22 11.55
C LYS A 43 20.31 20.68 12.02
N VAL A 44 19.65 20.98 13.14
CA VAL A 44 19.59 22.34 13.69
C VAL A 44 21.00 22.89 13.99
N VAL A 45 21.89 22.04 14.52
CA VAL A 45 23.27 22.40 14.87
C VAL A 45 24.18 22.32 13.65
N HIS A 46 23.93 21.37 12.75
CA HIS A 46 24.83 21.05 11.62
C HIS A 46 24.18 21.28 10.25
N ARG A 47 23.48 22.40 10.06
CA ARG A 47 22.73 22.68 8.82
C ARG A 47 23.62 22.70 7.56
N SER A 48 24.86 23.17 7.69
CA SER A 48 25.81 23.24 6.56
C SER A 48 26.17 21.87 5.99
N VAL A 49 26.13 20.80 6.80
CA VAL A 49 26.46 19.43 6.38
C VAL A 49 25.44 18.91 5.38
N PHE A 50 24.17 19.29 5.53
CA PHE A 50 23.10 18.97 4.58
C PHE A 50 23.22 19.76 3.28
N CYS A 51 23.99 20.85 3.23
CA CYS A 51 24.20 21.62 2.01
C CYS A 51 25.44 21.20 1.22
N GLN A 52 26.27 20.30 1.76
CA GLN A 52 27.49 19.86 1.10
C GLN A 52 27.20 18.96 -0.10
N VAL A 53 28.16 18.95 -1.02
CA VAL A 53 28.18 18.13 -2.22
C VAL A 53 29.45 17.29 -2.22
N ASP A 54 29.41 16.14 -2.89
CA ASP A 54 30.59 15.31 -3.11
C ASP A 54 31.52 15.91 -4.20
N ALA A 55 32.61 15.21 -4.50
CA ALA A 55 33.57 15.62 -5.52
C ALA A 55 32.96 15.82 -6.93
N ASP A 56 31.85 15.13 -7.23
CA ASP A 56 31.13 15.20 -8.49
C ASP A 56 30.00 16.25 -8.48
N GLY A 57 29.89 17.03 -7.41
CA GLY A 57 28.84 18.03 -7.23
C GLY A 57 27.47 17.43 -6.89
N ASN A 58 27.40 16.15 -6.51
CA ASN A 58 26.15 15.51 -6.10
C ASN A 58 25.80 15.92 -4.68
N SER A 59 24.60 16.48 -4.52
CA SER A 59 23.99 16.67 -3.19
C SER A 59 23.42 15.35 -2.65
N ALA A 60 23.02 15.35 -1.37
CA ALA A 60 22.35 14.17 -0.78
C ALA A 60 21.12 13.74 -1.59
N LEU A 61 20.42 14.69 -2.21
CA LEU A 61 19.27 14.41 -3.06
C LEU A 61 19.67 13.68 -4.34
N HIS A 62 20.78 14.05 -4.99
CA HIS A 62 21.29 13.33 -6.17
C HIS A 62 21.69 11.89 -5.80
N LEU A 63 22.36 11.70 -4.67
CA LEU A 63 22.75 10.37 -4.18
C LEU A 63 21.54 9.50 -3.83
N ALA A 64 20.49 10.10 -3.27
CA ALA A 64 19.24 9.40 -2.97
C ALA A 64 18.45 9.01 -4.24
N SER A 65 18.66 9.71 -5.36
CA SER A 65 17.98 9.44 -6.63
C SER A 65 18.51 8.23 -7.39
N TRP A 66 19.68 7.69 -7.03
CA TRP A 66 20.25 6.53 -7.71
C TRP A 66 19.61 5.23 -7.23
N TYR A 67 19.03 4.47 -8.17
CA TYR A 67 18.56 3.11 -7.92
C TYR A 67 19.72 2.11 -7.79
N ASP A 68 19.63 1.21 -6.82
CA ASP A 68 20.51 0.05 -6.70
C ASP A 68 19.68 -1.17 -6.28
N GLU A 69 19.66 -2.17 -7.16
CA GLU A 69 18.92 -3.40 -6.97
C GLU A 69 19.31 -4.13 -5.68
N ASN A 70 20.57 -4.02 -5.23
CA ASN A 70 21.05 -4.68 -4.02
C ASN A 70 20.35 -4.16 -2.76
N ARG A 71 19.96 -2.88 -2.72
CA ARG A 71 19.21 -2.29 -1.60
C ARG A 71 17.78 -2.84 -1.51
N CYS A 72 17.22 -3.21 -2.65
CA CYS A 72 15.85 -3.66 -2.80
C CYS A 72 15.67 -5.19 -2.90
N ARG A 73 16.74 -6.00 -2.80
CA ARG A 73 16.66 -7.48 -2.91
C ARG A 73 15.68 -8.15 -1.96
N GLY A 74 15.45 -7.57 -0.77
CA GLY A 74 14.51 -8.09 0.21
C GLY A 74 13.04 -7.80 -0.07
N LEU A 75 12.74 -6.97 -1.08
CA LEU A 75 11.37 -6.57 -1.42
C LEU A 75 10.84 -7.42 -2.58
N PRO A 76 9.80 -8.24 -2.37
CA PRO A 76 9.35 -9.21 -3.36
C PRO A 76 8.58 -8.57 -4.53
N GLN A 77 7.88 -7.45 -4.31
CA GLN A 77 7.02 -6.85 -5.32
C GLN A 77 7.63 -5.57 -5.93
N PRO A 78 7.61 -5.38 -7.26
CA PRO A 78 8.17 -4.21 -7.92
C PRO A 78 7.53 -2.89 -7.46
N VAL A 79 6.20 -2.90 -7.24
CA VAL A 79 5.46 -1.76 -6.69
C VAL A 79 5.95 -1.38 -5.28
N ARG A 80 6.34 -2.36 -4.47
CA ARG A 80 6.86 -2.09 -3.14
C ARG A 80 8.24 -1.45 -3.19
N LYS A 81 9.10 -1.89 -4.13
CA LYS A 81 10.41 -1.28 -4.38
C LYS A 81 10.24 0.19 -4.76
N ILE A 82 9.42 0.50 -5.78
CA ILE A 82 9.25 1.89 -6.24
C ILE A 82 8.65 2.80 -5.16
N ILE A 83 7.67 2.32 -4.38
CA ILE A 83 7.11 3.09 -3.25
C ILE A 83 8.20 3.39 -2.21
N ASN A 84 9.07 2.42 -1.90
CA ASN A 84 10.15 2.60 -0.93
C ASN A 84 11.22 3.59 -1.42
N GLU A 85 11.63 3.46 -2.68
CA GLU A 85 12.59 4.39 -3.31
C GLU A 85 12.06 5.83 -3.34
N PHE A 86 10.79 5.99 -3.72
CA PHE A 86 10.17 7.31 -3.78
C PHE A 86 10.00 7.94 -2.39
N GLN A 87 9.62 7.14 -1.39
CA GLN A 87 9.57 7.59 0.00
C GLN A 87 10.93 8.05 0.51
N TRP A 88 11.98 7.29 0.21
CA TRP A 88 13.34 7.68 0.56
C TRP A 88 13.74 9.00 -0.08
N TYR A 89 13.50 9.14 -1.39
CA TYR A 89 13.75 10.39 -2.11
C TYR A 89 13.02 11.57 -1.47
N GLN A 90 11.75 11.42 -1.12
CA GLN A 90 10.96 12.46 -0.47
C GLN A 90 11.47 12.80 0.94
N ASP A 91 11.87 11.82 1.74
CA ASP A 91 12.41 12.07 3.08
C ASP A 91 13.74 12.82 3.01
N VAL A 92 14.62 12.44 2.09
CA VAL A 92 15.85 13.18 1.82
C VAL A 92 15.51 14.59 1.32
N LYS A 93 14.59 14.74 0.37
CA LYS A 93 14.16 16.05 -0.16
C LYS A 93 13.64 16.97 0.94
N ASN A 94 12.77 16.47 1.82
CA ASN A 94 12.18 17.23 2.93
C ASN A 94 13.22 17.60 4.00
N SER A 95 14.26 16.78 4.15
CA SER A 95 15.36 17.06 5.06
C SER A 95 16.37 18.08 4.52
N MET A 96 16.34 18.42 3.23
CA MET A 96 17.28 19.36 2.60
C MET A 96 16.65 20.76 2.48
N PRO A 97 17.43 21.85 2.50
CA PRO A 97 16.89 23.20 2.32
C PRO A 97 16.37 23.39 0.88
N SER A 98 15.28 24.13 0.71
CA SER A 98 14.54 24.22 -0.56
C SER A 98 15.36 24.74 -1.76
N ASN A 99 16.44 25.47 -1.48
CA ASN A 99 17.36 25.97 -2.52
C ASN A 99 18.23 24.86 -3.16
N SER A 100 18.28 23.65 -2.59
CA SER A 100 19.10 22.55 -3.12
C SER A 100 18.39 21.69 -4.17
N PHE A 101 17.11 21.94 -4.48
CA PHE A 101 16.31 21.08 -5.36
C PHE A 101 16.64 21.24 -6.84
N ALA A 102 16.99 22.47 -7.26
CA ALA A 102 17.33 22.79 -8.65
C ALA A 102 18.84 22.77 -8.93
N VAL A 103 19.66 22.33 -7.96
CA VAL A 103 21.11 22.23 -8.13
C VAL A 103 21.41 21.13 -9.15
N ARG A 104 22.34 21.42 -10.06
CA ARG A 104 22.86 20.45 -11.03
C ARG A 104 24.24 19.97 -10.59
N ASN A 105 24.51 18.68 -10.76
CA ASN A 105 25.83 18.11 -10.53
C ASN A 105 26.82 18.48 -11.66
N ASN A 106 28.06 18.00 -11.58
CA ASN A 106 29.09 18.28 -12.58
C ASN A 106 28.76 17.70 -13.97
N ALA A 107 27.89 16.68 -14.05
CA ALA A 107 27.34 16.15 -15.30
C ALA A 107 26.18 17.00 -15.86
N GLY A 108 25.81 18.09 -15.18
CA GLY A 108 24.73 18.98 -15.58
C GLY A 108 23.33 18.41 -15.32
N GLN A 109 23.19 17.35 -14.52
CA GLN A 109 21.92 16.69 -14.25
C GLN A 109 21.30 17.16 -12.93
N THR A 110 19.98 17.20 -12.84
CA THR A 110 19.26 17.40 -11.57
C THR A 110 19.01 16.06 -10.88
N ALA A 111 18.76 16.09 -9.57
CA ALA A 111 18.39 14.89 -8.83
C ALA A 111 17.10 14.22 -9.36
N GLU A 112 16.15 15.00 -9.88
CA GLU A 112 14.91 14.49 -10.45
C GLU A 112 15.14 13.78 -11.80
N GLU A 113 16.00 14.34 -12.65
CA GLU A 113 16.42 13.69 -13.90
C GLU A 113 17.11 12.33 -13.63
N ILE A 114 17.98 12.26 -12.61
CA ILE A 114 18.63 11.02 -12.20
C ILE A 114 17.60 10.01 -11.66
N LEU A 115 16.63 10.47 -10.87
CA LEU A 115 15.58 9.62 -10.31
C LEU A 115 14.76 8.98 -11.43
N MET A 116 14.34 9.79 -12.39
CA MET A 116 13.56 9.38 -13.56
C MET A 116 14.28 8.31 -14.39
N GLU A 117 15.56 8.53 -14.71
CA GLU A 117 16.32 7.63 -15.59
C GLU A 117 16.75 6.36 -14.86
N SER A 118 17.27 6.46 -13.63
CA SER A 118 17.76 5.29 -12.89
C SER A 118 16.64 4.31 -12.49
N HIS A 119 15.41 4.81 -12.26
CA HIS A 119 14.25 3.99 -11.88
C HIS A 119 13.39 3.54 -13.07
N LYS A 120 13.80 3.84 -14.31
CA LYS A 120 12.99 3.60 -15.52
C LYS A 120 12.54 2.15 -15.71
N GLU A 121 13.45 1.19 -15.54
CA GLU A 121 13.11 -0.23 -15.67
C GLU A 121 12.24 -0.71 -14.50
N LEU A 122 12.55 -0.28 -13.27
CA LEU A 122 11.73 -0.61 -12.10
C LEU A 122 10.30 -0.05 -12.24
N ARG A 123 10.14 1.16 -12.78
CA ARG A 123 8.84 1.77 -13.07
C ARG A 123 8.06 0.95 -14.08
N LYS A 124 8.69 0.46 -15.15
CA LYS A 124 8.04 -0.42 -16.14
C LYS A 124 7.56 -1.72 -15.48
N GLU A 125 8.38 -2.31 -14.62
CA GLU A 125 8.02 -3.54 -13.90
C GLU A 125 6.86 -3.31 -12.92
N ALA A 126 6.90 -2.22 -12.16
CA ALA A 126 5.83 -1.80 -11.25
C ALA A 126 4.52 -1.51 -12.02
N HIS A 127 4.61 -0.81 -13.16
CA HIS A 127 3.47 -0.54 -14.02
C HIS A 127 2.82 -1.81 -14.57
N LYS A 128 3.64 -2.76 -15.05
CA LYS A 128 3.15 -4.07 -15.51
C LYS A 128 2.45 -4.81 -14.37
N TRP A 129 3.06 -4.85 -13.18
CA TRP A 129 2.48 -5.51 -12.02
C TRP A 129 1.14 -4.87 -11.62
N LEU A 130 1.06 -3.53 -11.55
CA LEU A 130 -0.17 -2.83 -11.20
C LEU A 130 -1.26 -3.08 -12.22
N THR A 131 -0.94 -3.01 -13.51
CA THR A 131 -1.90 -3.26 -14.59
C THR A 131 -2.48 -4.66 -14.50
N THR A 132 -1.64 -5.70 -14.38
CA THR A 132 -2.11 -7.09 -14.27
C THR A 132 -2.93 -7.30 -12.99
N THR A 133 -2.45 -6.80 -11.86
CA THR A 133 -3.05 -7.04 -10.54
C THR A 133 -4.37 -6.28 -10.37
N CYS A 134 -4.40 -4.99 -10.68
CA CYS A 134 -5.60 -4.16 -10.55
C CYS A 134 -6.68 -4.59 -11.55
N SER A 135 -6.31 -5.02 -12.77
CA SER A 135 -7.29 -5.57 -13.72
C SER A 135 -7.93 -6.85 -13.19
N ALA A 136 -7.12 -7.79 -12.69
CA ALA A 136 -7.63 -9.04 -12.13
C ALA A 136 -8.55 -8.79 -10.92
N TYR A 137 -8.16 -7.91 -9.99
CA TYR A 137 -8.98 -7.59 -8.83
C TYR A 137 -10.21 -6.76 -9.18
N SER A 138 -10.14 -5.86 -10.17
CA SER A 138 -11.32 -5.15 -10.67
C SER A 138 -12.35 -6.12 -11.25
N LEU A 139 -11.92 -7.17 -11.94
CA LEU A 139 -12.83 -8.22 -12.43
C LEU A 139 -13.49 -8.97 -11.26
N ILE A 140 -12.71 -9.36 -10.24
CA ILE A 140 -13.23 -10.03 -9.03
C ILE A 140 -14.23 -9.11 -8.30
N ALA A 141 -13.90 -7.83 -8.13
CA ALA A 141 -14.78 -6.86 -7.49
C ALA A 141 -16.09 -6.67 -8.27
N THR A 142 -16.03 -6.59 -9.61
CA THR A 142 -17.24 -6.47 -10.43
C THR A 142 -18.09 -7.75 -10.37
N LEU A 143 -17.48 -8.94 -10.33
CA LEU A 143 -18.19 -10.20 -10.13
C LEU A 143 -18.91 -10.22 -8.77
N ILE A 144 -18.23 -9.84 -7.68
CA ILE A 144 -18.87 -9.79 -6.36
C ILE A 144 -19.96 -8.71 -6.32
N ALA A 145 -19.77 -7.56 -6.97
CA ALA A 145 -20.81 -6.54 -7.09
C ALA A 145 -22.06 -7.11 -7.79
N THR A 146 -21.87 -7.87 -8.87
CA THR A 146 -22.97 -8.48 -9.63
C THR A 146 -23.73 -9.49 -8.77
N VAL A 147 -23.01 -10.36 -8.07
CA VAL A 147 -23.60 -11.36 -7.17
C VAL A 147 -24.28 -10.70 -5.98
N GLY A 148 -23.65 -9.72 -5.34
CA GLY A 148 -24.23 -8.95 -4.23
C GLY A 148 -25.48 -8.18 -4.64
N PHE A 149 -25.47 -7.55 -5.82
CA PHE A 149 -26.65 -6.89 -6.39
C PHE A 149 -27.80 -7.88 -6.61
N ALA A 150 -27.53 -9.02 -7.26
CA ALA A 150 -28.52 -10.06 -7.48
C ALA A 150 -29.11 -10.56 -6.15
N SER A 151 -28.26 -10.90 -5.17
CA SER A 151 -28.69 -11.35 -3.84
C SER A 151 -29.48 -10.30 -3.06
N SER A 152 -29.12 -9.02 -3.18
CA SER A 152 -29.86 -7.93 -2.52
C SER A 152 -31.22 -7.65 -3.17
N SER A 153 -31.35 -7.96 -4.47
CA SER A 153 -32.57 -7.75 -5.25
C SER A 153 -33.53 -8.94 -5.18
N THR A 154 -33.00 -10.15 -4.97
CA THR A 154 -33.78 -11.37 -4.83
C THR A 154 -33.92 -11.74 -3.35
N PHE A 155 -34.95 -11.21 -2.70
CA PHE A 155 -35.26 -11.60 -1.32
C PHE A 155 -35.54 -13.11 -1.26
N PRO A 156 -34.80 -13.89 -0.47
CA PRO A 156 -35.09 -15.30 -0.27
C PRO A 156 -36.34 -15.43 0.59
N GLY A 157 -37.45 -15.85 -0.01
CA GLY A 157 -38.73 -16.06 0.69
C GLY A 157 -39.95 -15.85 -0.19
N GLU A 158 -41.06 -16.50 0.16
CA GLU A 158 -42.37 -16.10 -0.38
C GLU A 158 -42.72 -14.69 0.14
N TYR A 159 -43.45 -13.92 -0.67
CA TYR A 159 -44.10 -12.71 -0.17
C TYR A 159 -45.42 -13.11 0.50
N ASN A 160 -45.71 -12.54 1.66
CA ASN A 160 -47.06 -12.58 2.22
C ASN A 160 -48.04 -11.82 1.30
N ASP A 161 -49.34 -12.06 1.46
CA ASP A 161 -50.40 -11.38 0.70
C ASP A 161 -50.30 -9.84 0.76
N ASP A 162 -49.68 -9.29 1.80
CA ASP A 162 -49.40 -7.85 1.98
C ASP A 162 -48.14 -7.35 1.24
N ARG A 163 -47.56 -8.13 0.32
CA ARG A 163 -46.31 -7.85 -0.43
C ARG A 163 -45.08 -7.61 0.45
N ARG A 164 -45.09 -8.09 1.69
CA ARG A 164 -43.92 -8.11 2.57
C ARG A 164 -43.21 -9.46 2.47
N PRO A 165 -41.87 -9.51 2.54
CA PRO A 165 -41.19 -10.80 2.62
C PRO A 165 -41.73 -11.56 3.84
N ARG A 166 -42.23 -12.78 3.64
CA ARG A 166 -42.92 -13.60 4.66
C ARG A 166 -42.09 -13.87 5.92
N LEU A 167 -40.79 -13.60 5.83
CA LEU A 167 -39.75 -13.88 6.81
C LEU A 167 -39.17 -12.60 7.45
N GLU A 168 -39.87 -11.47 7.26
CA GLU A 168 -39.58 -10.21 7.94
C GLU A 168 -39.60 -10.45 9.47
N GLY A 169 -38.43 -10.36 10.11
CA GLY A 169 -38.25 -10.56 11.55
C GLY A 169 -37.26 -11.66 11.95
N GLU A 170 -36.84 -12.54 11.02
CA GLU A 170 -35.80 -13.52 11.32
C GLU A 170 -34.40 -12.92 11.24
N VAL A 171 -33.57 -13.22 12.24
CA VAL A 171 -32.19 -12.73 12.34
C VAL A 171 -31.36 -13.12 11.11
N ALA A 172 -31.52 -14.33 10.58
CA ALA A 172 -30.80 -14.79 9.40
C ALA A 172 -31.18 -14.02 8.12
N PHE A 173 -32.45 -13.63 7.98
CA PHE A 173 -32.91 -12.80 6.86
C PHE A 173 -32.32 -11.39 6.95
N THR A 174 -32.35 -10.76 8.13
CA THR A 174 -31.75 -9.44 8.33
C THR A 174 -30.25 -9.43 8.06
N VAL A 175 -29.52 -10.45 8.56
CA VAL A 175 -28.08 -10.60 8.29
C VAL A 175 -27.80 -10.79 6.81
N PHE A 176 -28.61 -11.57 6.09
CA PHE A 176 -28.50 -11.75 4.64
C PHE A 176 -28.67 -10.42 3.89
N SER A 177 -29.75 -9.68 4.16
CA SER A 177 -30.03 -8.41 3.47
C SER A 177 -28.97 -7.34 3.74
N ILE A 178 -28.52 -7.18 4.99
CA ILE A 178 -27.50 -6.17 5.32
C ILE A 178 -26.15 -6.55 4.70
N SER A 179 -25.72 -7.81 4.82
CA SER A 179 -24.43 -8.25 4.29
C SER A 179 -24.36 -8.21 2.76
N SER A 180 -25.44 -8.55 2.05
CA SER A 180 -25.50 -8.42 0.58
C SER A 180 -25.34 -6.98 0.11
N LEU A 181 -25.96 -6.01 0.80
CA LEU A 181 -25.82 -4.58 0.49
C LEU A 181 -24.41 -4.07 0.78
N ILE A 182 -23.82 -4.45 1.92
CA ILE A 182 -22.42 -4.09 2.25
C ILE A 182 -21.48 -4.68 1.21
N ALA A 183 -21.66 -5.95 0.81
CA ALA A 183 -20.87 -6.59 -0.24
C ALA A 183 -20.96 -5.79 -1.54
N PHE A 184 -22.17 -5.45 -1.99
CA PHE A 184 -22.38 -4.67 -3.21
C PHE A 184 -21.68 -3.30 -3.16
N CYS A 185 -21.96 -2.50 -2.13
CA CYS A 185 -21.41 -1.15 -2.00
C CYS A 185 -19.87 -1.17 -1.92
N THR A 186 -19.31 -2.02 -1.06
CA THR A 186 -17.84 -2.10 -0.90
C THR A 186 -17.16 -2.64 -2.16
N SER A 187 -17.80 -3.56 -2.89
CA SER A 187 -17.26 -4.06 -4.15
C SER A 187 -17.27 -3.01 -5.25
N MET A 188 -18.36 -2.23 -5.37
CA MET A 188 -18.43 -1.11 -6.31
C MET A 188 -17.34 -0.06 -6.02
N SER A 189 -17.14 0.30 -4.75
CA SER A 189 -16.03 1.19 -4.36
C SER A 189 -14.67 0.60 -4.72
N ALA A 190 -14.44 -0.69 -4.48
CA ALA A 190 -13.19 -1.36 -4.85
C ALA A 190 -12.93 -1.29 -6.37
N THR A 191 -13.94 -1.59 -7.19
CA THR A 191 -13.85 -1.47 -8.66
C THR A 191 -13.47 -0.06 -9.08
N VAL A 192 -14.12 0.97 -8.52
CA VAL A 192 -13.79 2.38 -8.83
C VAL A 192 -12.32 2.67 -8.49
N PHE A 193 -11.85 2.30 -7.29
CA PHE A 193 -10.46 2.54 -6.91
C PHE A 193 -9.45 1.81 -7.80
N PHE A 194 -9.70 0.55 -8.18
CA PHE A 194 -8.81 -0.17 -9.10
C PHE A 194 -8.79 0.46 -10.49
N ILE A 195 -9.93 0.90 -11.01
CA ILE A 195 -9.99 1.64 -12.27
C ILE A 195 -9.22 2.95 -12.15
N THR A 196 -9.38 3.70 -11.06
CA THR A 196 -8.61 4.94 -10.81
C THR A 196 -7.11 4.67 -10.85
N ILE A 197 -6.64 3.56 -10.26
CA ILE A 197 -5.22 3.18 -10.31
C ILE A 197 -4.79 2.83 -11.74
N LEU A 198 -5.64 2.18 -12.54
CA LEU A 198 -5.34 1.85 -13.93
C LEU A 198 -5.31 3.09 -14.83
N THR A 199 -6.22 4.05 -14.62
CA THR A 199 -6.29 5.28 -15.41
C THR A 199 -5.17 6.26 -15.05
N ALA A 200 -4.87 6.42 -13.76
CA ALA A 200 -3.83 7.34 -13.31
C ALA A 200 -2.41 6.90 -13.70
N GLN A 201 -2.21 5.62 -14.02
CA GLN A 201 -0.92 5.11 -14.51
C GLN A 201 -0.50 5.65 -15.88
N HIS A 202 -1.39 6.28 -16.65
CA HIS A 202 -0.97 6.99 -17.87
C HIS A 202 -0.35 8.37 -17.58
N GLU A 203 -0.51 8.90 -16.36
CA GLU A 203 0.01 10.19 -15.89
C GLU A 203 1.06 10.00 -14.76
N LEU A 204 1.98 9.04 -14.97
CA LEU A 204 2.90 8.48 -13.98
C LEU A 204 3.84 9.46 -13.24
N GLU A 205 3.92 10.73 -13.65
CA GLU A 205 4.79 11.72 -12.98
C GLU A 205 4.21 12.21 -11.64
N ASP A 206 2.88 12.32 -11.49
CA ASP A 206 2.27 12.89 -10.28
C ASP A 206 1.68 11.85 -9.31
N PHE A 207 1.48 10.60 -9.74
CA PHE A 207 0.72 9.62 -8.95
C PHE A 207 1.55 8.80 -7.96
N GLY A 208 2.87 9.00 -7.89
CA GLY A 208 3.77 8.28 -6.98
C GLY A 208 3.40 8.43 -5.50
N GLU A 209 2.87 9.60 -5.10
CA GLU A 209 2.52 9.90 -3.70
C GLU A 209 1.14 9.42 -3.28
N SER A 210 0.16 9.47 -4.19
CA SER A 210 -1.23 9.08 -3.91
C SER A 210 -1.44 7.56 -4.06
N LEU A 211 -0.65 6.89 -4.90
CA LEU A 211 -0.76 5.46 -5.19
C LEU A 211 -0.83 4.57 -3.93
N PRO A 212 0.02 4.72 -2.90
CA PRO A 212 -0.05 3.86 -1.72
C PRO A 212 -1.38 3.98 -0.97
N TRP A 213 -1.97 5.18 -0.94
CA TRP A 213 -3.24 5.43 -0.25
C TRP A 213 -4.42 4.87 -1.03
N VAL A 214 -4.49 5.12 -2.34
CA VAL A 214 -5.56 4.59 -3.19
C VAL A 214 -5.53 3.07 -3.22
N LEU A 215 -4.34 2.46 -3.39
CA LEU A 215 -4.17 1.01 -3.35
C LEU A 215 -4.59 0.40 -2.02
N ARG A 216 -4.33 1.11 -0.91
CA ARG A 216 -4.75 0.69 0.43
C ARG A 216 -6.27 0.63 0.57
N PHE A 217 -6.98 1.69 0.15
CA PHE A 217 -8.43 1.71 0.20
C PHE A 217 -9.07 0.67 -0.75
N ALA A 218 -8.52 0.51 -1.96
CA ALA A 218 -8.99 -0.49 -2.92
C ALA A 218 -9.01 -1.90 -2.31
N TRP A 219 -7.92 -2.30 -1.66
CA TRP A 219 -7.83 -3.60 -1.01
C TRP A 219 -8.71 -3.75 0.21
N ILE A 220 -8.82 -2.72 1.07
CA ILE A 220 -9.72 -2.77 2.23
C ILE A 220 -11.17 -3.00 1.77
N CYS A 221 -11.62 -2.26 0.76
CA CYS A 221 -12.95 -2.42 0.17
C CYS A 221 -13.13 -3.82 -0.44
N LEU A 222 -12.13 -4.35 -1.15
CA LEU A 222 -12.18 -5.69 -1.74
C LEU A 222 -12.30 -6.80 -0.67
N PHE A 223 -11.48 -6.75 0.38
CA PHE A 223 -11.55 -7.74 1.45
C PHE A 223 -12.86 -7.64 2.24
N ALA A 224 -13.35 -6.43 2.50
CA ALA A 224 -14.66 -6.21 3.12
C ALA A 224 -15.80 -6.80 2.26
N SER A 225 -15.73 -6.65 0.94
CA SER A 225 -16.67 -7.24 -0.02
C SER A 225 -16.65 -8.76 0.02
N ILE A 226 -15.45 -9.38 -0.03
CA ILE A 226 -15.28 -10.83 0.05
C ILE A 226 -15.81 -11.39 1.38
N ALA A 227 -15.52 -10.74 2.50
CA ALA A 227 -16.03 -11.18 3.80
C ALA A 227 -17.57 -11.08 3.86
N SER A 228 -18.12 -9.97 3.38
CA SER A 228 -19.56 -9.71 3.38
C SER A 228 -20.32 -10.68 2.49
N ILE A 229 -19.79 -11.05 1.32
CA ILE A 229 -20.45 -12.00 0.43
C ILE A 229 -20.45 -13.42 1.02
N VAL A 230 -19.39 -13.83 1.72
CA VAL A 230 -19.37 -15.12 2.44
C VAL A 230 -20.44 -15.14 3.54
N VAL A 231 -20.56 -14.07 4.33
CA VAL A 231 -21.60 -13.95 5.36
C VAL A 231 -22.99 -14.00 4.74
N CYS A 232 -23.20 -13.29 3.63
CA CYS A 232 -24.43 -13.30 2.86
C CYS A 232 -24.82 -14.72 2.43
N PHE A 233 -23.94 -15.42 1.71
CA PHE A 233 -24.22 -16.79 1.27
C PHE A 233 -24.44 -17.76 2.44
N SER A 234 -23.67 -17.62 3.52
CA SER A 234 -23.79 -18.45 4.71
C SER A 234 -25.17 -18.30 5.37
N SER A 235 -25.62 -17.05 5.53
CA SER A 235 -26.93 -16.74 6.11
C SER A 235 -28.07 -17.22 5.20
N GLY A 236 -27.95 -16.98 3.89
CA GLY A 236 -28.94 -17.43 2.91
C GLY A 236 -29.04 -18.96 2.82
N PHE A 237 -27.92 -19.66 2.94
CA PHE A 237 -27.89 -21.13 2.93
C PHE A 237 -28.44 -21.73 4.22
N TYR A 238 -28.08 -21.17 5.38
CA TYR A 238 -28.65 -21.55 6.68
C TYR A 238 -30.18 -21.40 6.67
N PHE A 239 -30.67 -20.27 6.15
CA PHE A 239 -32.09 -20.02 5.97
C PHE A 239 -32.78 -21.07 5.06
N ASN A 240 -32.21 -21.37 3.90
CA ASN A 240 -32.80 -22.34 2.95
C ASN A 240 -32.83 -23.77 3.53
N MET A 241 -31.78 -24.20 4.25
CA MET A 241 -31.70 -25.53 4.86
C MET A 241 -32.45 -25.65 6.20
N GLY A 242 -32.72 -24.56 6.91
CA GLY A 242 -33.52 -24.57 8.16
C GLY A 242 -34.92 -25.17 7.97
N ASN A 243 -35.42 -25.18 6.73
CA ASN A 243 -36.71 -25.78 6.39
C ASN A 243 -36.64 -27.31 6.12
N ILE A 244 -35.42 -27.89 5.99
CA ILE A 244 -35.19 -29.30 5.64
C ILE A 244 -34.44 -29.98 6.82
N ASN A 245 -35.19 -30.32 7.88
CA ASN A 245 -34.72 -30.87 9.17
C ASN A 245 -33.86 -32.16 9.13
N LYS A 246 -33.46 -32.70 7.96
CA LYS A 246 -32.75 -33.99 7.83
C LYS A 246 -31.29 -33.92 7.41
N LEU A 247 -30.71 -32.73 7.16
CA LEU A 247 -29.40 -32.60 6.49
C LEU A 247 -28.36 -31.72 7.21
N HIS A 248 -28.44 -31.55 8.53
CA HIS A 248 -27.47 -30.72 9.29
C HIS A 248 -25.99 -31.05 9.02
N CYS A 249 -25.64 -32.33 8.87
CA CYS A 249 -24.27 -32.75 8.57
C CYS A 249 -23.81 -32.29 7.18
N ALA A 250 -24.71 -32.34 6.18
CA ALA A 250 -24.43 -31.83 4.84
C ALA A 250 -24.33 -30.29 4.82
N THR A 251 -25.08 -29.59 5.68
CA THR A 251 -25.02 -28.12 5.82
C THR A 251 -23.63 -27.65 6.24
N TYR A 252 -23.05 -28.26 7.27
CA TYR A 252 -21.71 -27.93 7.73
C TYR A 252 -20.63 -28.27 6.69
N LEU A 253 -20.83 -29.35 5.94
CA LEU A 253 -19.88 -29.78 4.90
C LEU A 253 -19.87 -28.82 3.70
N ILE A 254 -21.03 -28.32 3.29
CA ILE A 254 -21.17 -27.30 2.23
C ILE A 254 -20.62 -25.96 2.71
N PHE A 255 -20.88 -25.56 3.95
CA PHE A 255 -20.30 -24.35 4.53
C PHE A 255 -18.77 -24.40 4.56
N ALA A 256 -18.20 -25.52 5.03
CA ALA A 256 -16.76 -25.74 5.01
C ALA A 256 -16.19 -25.68 3.59
N ALA A 257 -16.89 -26.27 2.61
CA ALA A 257 -16.49 -26.23 1.21
C ALA A 257 -16.53 -24.80 0.62
N MET A 258 -17.50 -23.96 1.00
CA MET A 258 -17.61 -22.57 0.53
C MET A 258 -16.57 -21.64 1.17
N CYS A 259 -16.22 -21.86 2.43
CA CYS A 259 -15.20 -21.08 3.12
C CYS A 259 -13.77 -21.44 2.69
N LEU A 260 -13.54 -22.65 2.19
CA LEU A 260 -12.20 -23.14 1.85
C LEU A 260 -11.51 -22.29 0.75
N PRO A 261 -12.13 -21.97 -0.40
CA PRO A 261 -11.50 -21.12 -1.42
C PRO A 261 -11.19 -19.71 -0.90
N VAL A 262 -12.08 -19.15 -0.08
CA VAL A 262 -11.92 -17.78 0.44
C VAL A 262 -10.83 -17.71 1.50
N THR A 263 -10.75 -18.70 2.39
CA THR A 263 -9.69 -18.79 3.40
C THR A 263 -8.33 -19.02 2.75
N LEU A 264 -8.24 -19.87 1.72
CA LEU A 264 -7.01 -20.05 0.94
C LEU A 264 -6.60 -18.76 0.23
N PHE A 265 -7.55 -18.06 -0.41
CA PHE A 265 -7.29 -16.77 -1.02
C PHE A 265 -6.77 -15.76 0.00
N ALA A 266 -7.40 -15.66 1.18
CA ALA A 266 -6.94 -14.79 2.26
C ALA A 266 -5.50 -15.15 2.71
N ILE A 267 -5.21 -16.43 2.93
CA ILE A 267 -3.86 -16.88 3.35
C ILE A 267 -2.79 -16.53 2.30
N ILE A 268 -3.09 -16.69 1.02
CA ILE A 268 -2.13 -16.43 -0.06
C ILE A 268 -1.95 -14.93 -0.32
N GLN A 269 -3.04 -14.16 -0.28
CA GLN A 269 -3.02 -12.73 -0.62
C GLN A 269 -2.64 -11.83 0.56
N PHE A 270 -2.86 -12.27 1.80
CA PHE A 270 -2.55 -11.49 2.99
C PHE A 270 -1.06 -11.11 3.09
N PRO A 271 -0.08 -12.01 2.82
CA PRO A 271 1.33 -11.62 2.76
C PRO A 271 1.63 -10.56 1.70
N VAL A 272 0.99 -10.63 0.53
CA VAL A 272 1.16 -9.62 -0.54
C VAL A 272 0.59 -8.28 -0.10
N TYR A 273 -0.61 -8.28 0.48
CA TYR A 273 -1.25 -7.11 1.07
C TYR A 273 -0.34 -6.46 2.13
N PHE A 274 0.10 -7.25 3.11
CA PHE A 274 0.93 -6.75 4.20
C PHE A 274 2.25 -6.18 3.69
N ASN A 275 2.92 -6.88 2.78
CA ASN A 275 4.21 -6.44 2.25
C ASN A 275 4.14 -5.14 1.47
N VAL A 276 3.08 -4.89 0.71
CA VAL A 276 2.91 -3.67 -0.10
C VAL A 276 2.45 -2.49 0.77
N LEU A 277 1.61 -2.75 1.77
CA LEU A 277 0.81 -1.72 2.45
C LEU A 277 1.35 -1.35 3.84
N PHE A 278 2.03 -2.29 4.51
CA PHE A 278 2.75 -2.04 5.75
C PHE A 278 4.07 -1.35 5.42
N ILE A 279 3.97 -0.07 5.06
CA ILE A 279 5.07 0.88 5.20
C ILE A 279 5.22 1.04 6.72
N PRO A 280 6.27 0.48 7.36
CA PRO A 280 6.45 0.74 8.77
C PRO A 280 6.55 2.26 8.91
N ALA A 281 5.68 2.85 9.73
CA ALA A 281 5.76 4.26 10.10
C ALA A 281 7.11 4.49 10.79
N ARG A 282 8.15 4.75 10.01
CA ARG A 282 9.50 4.93 10.50
C ARG A 282 9.76 6.42 10.56
N GLY A 283 9.49 7.00 11.72
CA GLY A 283 10.11 8.27 12.10
C GLY A 283 9.28 9.53 11.99
N LYS A 284 8.01 9.54 12.41
CA LYS A 284 7.48 10.74 13.09
C LYS A 284 7.31 10.39 14.56
N LYS A 285 8.27 10.83 15.39
CA LYS A 285 8.12 10.75 16.85
C LYS A 285 6.78 11.40 17.20
N LEU A 286 5.97 10.71 18.01
CA LEU A 286 4.92 11.36 18.79
C LEU A 286 5.55 12.58 19.49
N PRO A 287 4.85 13.74 19.55
CA PRO A 287 5.27 14.81 20.44
C PRO A 287 5.37 14.21 21.85
N ALA A 288 6.52 14.41 22.49
CA ALA A 288 6.68 14.06 23.89
C ALA A 288 5.59 14.79 24.67
N LEU A 289 4.67 14.03 25.27
CA LEU A 289 3.79 14.56 26.30
C LEU A 289 4.70 14.94 27.48
N HIS A 290 4.65 16.23 27.81
CA HIS A 290 5.32 16.88 28.92
C HIS A 290 5.02 16.22 30.27
#